data_AF-A0A7C6K009-F1
#
_entry.id   AF-A0A7C6K009-F1
#
_cell.length_a   1.000
_cell.length_b   1.000
_cell.length_c   1.000
_cell.angle_alpha   90.00
_cell.angle_beta   90.00
_cell.angle_gamma   90.00
#
_symmetry.space_group_name_H-M   'P 1'
#
loop_
_entity.id
_entity.type
_entity.pdbx_description
1 polymer ?
#
loop_
_entity_poly.entity_id
_entity_poly.type
_entity_poly.pdbx_seq_one_letter_code
_entity_poly.pdbx_strand_id
1 'polypeptide(L)'
;MRSYRQKMAVWMQHKPKREKPATTRQDRKTSYVATRELLIKMVNGYRTILKGFEPMSDDWAACMEYVLRYERDLEILESGTHEERKGVIEKYGR
;
A
#
# COMPACT_ATOMS: atom_id res chain seq x y z
N MET A 1 -20.80 3.86 -37.90
CA MET A 1 -20.27 2.88 -36.92
C MET A 1 -19.54 3.64 -35.81
N ARG A 2 -19.85 3.41 -34.52
CA ARG A 2 -19.11 4.06 -33.41
C ARG A 2 -17.70 3.48 -33.29
N SER A 3 -16.68 4.33 -33.15
CA SER A 3 -15.29 3.91 -33.02
C SER A 3 -15.06 3.17 -31.69
N TYR A 4 -14.04 2.32 -31.63
CA TYR A 4 -13.67 1.58 -30.41
C TYR A 4 -13.53 2.51 -29.19
N ARG A 5 -12.93 3.69 -29.41
CA ARG A 5 -12.73 4.72 -28.38
C ARG A 5 -14.05 5.27 -27.82
N GLN A 6 -15.05 5.45 -28.68
CA GLN A 6 -16.40 5.88 -28.26
C GLN A 6 -17.14 4.79 -27.50
N LYS A 7 -16.98 3.51 -27.87
CA LYS A 7 -17.56 2.38 -27.12
C LYS A 7 -16.95 2.26 -25.72
N MET A 8 -15.64 2.48 -25.59
CA MET A 8 -14.95 2.48 -24.29
C MET A 8 -15.38 3.64 -23.39
N ALA A 9 -15.58 4.84 -23.94
CA ALA A 9 -16.07 5.98 -23.16
C ALA A 9 -17.47 5.73 -22.57
N VAL A 10 -18.38 5.15 -23.36
CA VAL A 10 -19.73 4.75 -22.89
C VAL A 10 -19.64 3.66 -21.82
N TRP A 11 -18.77 2.66 -22.01
CA TRP A 11 -18.57 1.61 -21.01
C TRP A 11 -17.99 2.13 -19.68
N MET A 12 -17.10 3.14 -19.74
CA MET A 12 -16.58 3.79 -18.53
C MET A 12 -17.62 4.63 -17.81
N GLN A 13 -18.55 5.28 -18.52
CA GLN A 13 -19.65 6.06 -17.91
C GLN A 13 -20.67 5.19 -17.17
N HIS A 14 -20.84 3.93 -17.57
CA HIS A 14 -21.75 2.97 -16.94
C HIS A 14 -21.07 2.00 -15.96
N LYS A 15 -19.80 2.20 -15.59
CA LYS A 15 -19.19 1.37 -14.55
C LYS A 15 -19.95 1.60 -13.23
N PRO A 16 -20.57 0.57 -12.65
CA PRO A 16 -21.17 0.70 -11.32
C PRO A 16 -20.05 1.06 -10.35
N LYS A 17 -20.22 2.15 -9.60
CA LYS A 17 -19.37 2.46 -8.45
C LYS A 17 -19.50 1.26 -7.51
N ARG A 18 -18.45 0.46 -7.36
CA ARG A 18 -18.41 -0.61 -6.36
C ARG A 18 -18.53 0.06 -5.00
N GLU A 19 -19.73 0.10 -4.45
CA GLU A 19 -19.94 0.40 -3.04
C GLU A 19 -19.27 -0.74 -2.27
N LYS A 20 -18.15 -0.42 -1.60
CA LYS A 20 -17.50 -1.39 -0.72
C LYS A 20 -18.51 -1.69 0.41
N PRO A 21 -18.80 -2.97 0.71
CA PRO A 21 -19.71 -3.31 1.79
C PRO A 21 -19.21 -2.70 3.11
N ALA A 22 -20.16 -2.36 3.99
CA ALA A 22 -19.85 -1.78 5.29
C ALA A 22 -18.88 -2.69 6.06
N THR A 23 -17.65 -2.22 6.23
CA THR A 23 -16.53 -2.99 6.79
C THR A 23 -16.78 -3.21 8.28
N THR A 24 -16.90 -4.48 8.70
CA THR A 24 -17.17 -4.81 10.10
C THR A 24 -15.96 -4.47 10.98
N ARG A 25 -16.18 -4.36 12.30
CA ARG A 25 -15.08 -4.12 13.27
C ARG A 25 -14.00 -5.21 13.18
N GLN A 26 -14.41 -6.45 12.92
CA GLN A 26 -13.50 -7.58 12.77
C GLN A 26 -12.67 -7.44 11.49
N ASP A 27 -13.28 -7.06 10.37
CA ASP A 27 -12.59 -6.82 9.11
C ASP A 27 -11.53 -5.71 9.22
N ARG A 28 -11.83 -4.65 9.98
CA ARG A 28 -10.87 -3.56 10.24
C ARG A 28 -9.65 -4.05 11.04
N LYS A 29 -9.88 -4.92 12.03
CA LYS A 29 -8.79 -5.52 12.82
C LYS A 29 -7.94 -6.46 11.97
N THR A 30 -8.56 -7.28 11.12
CA THR A 30 -7.86 -8.17 10.19
C THR A 30 -7.04 -7.37 9.19
N SER A 31 -7.60 -6.31 8.63
CA SER A 31 -6.92 -5.42 7.67
C SER A 31 -5.71 -4.71 8.29
N TYR A 32 -5.84 -4.24 9.54
CA TYR A 32 -4.71 -3.69 10.30
C TYR A 32 -3.57 -4.71 10.45
N VAL A 33 -3.88 -5.91 10.95
CA VAL A 33 -2.86 -6.94 11.19
C VAL A 33 -2.18 -7.35 9.89
N ALA A 34 -2.95 -7.59 8.82
CA ALA A 34 -2.42 -7.94 7.51
C ALA A 34 -1.51 -6.83 6.93
N THR A 35 -1.92 -5.57 7.10
CA THR A 35 -1.11 -4.41 6.66
C THR A 35 0.20 -4.33 7.44
N ARG A 36 0.16 -4.50 8.76
CA ARG A 36 1.35 -4.49 9.62
C ARG A 36 2.34 -5.58 9.23
N GLU A 37 1.86 -6.80 9.07
CA GLU A 37 2.69 -7.95 8.69
C GLU A 37 3.33 -7.76 7.31
N LEU A 38 2.58 -7.22 6.35
CA LEU A 38 3.09 -6.91 5.02
C LEU A 38 4.22 -5.88 5.08
N LEU A 39 4.04 -4.79 5.83
CA LEU A 39 5.06 -3.75 5.97
C LEU A 39 6.34 -4.30 6.63
N ILE A 40 6.22 -5.10 7.70
CA ILE A 40 7.37 -5.76 8.34
C ILE A 40 8.10 -6.66 7.35
N LYS A 41 7.36 -7.43 6.54
CA LYS A 41 7.94 -8.29 5.51
C LYS A 41 8.71 -7.48 4.46
N MET A 42 8.18 -6.33 4.03
CA MET A 42 8.86 -5.46 3.07
C MET A 42 10.13 -4.87 3.66
N VAL A 43 10.08 -4.31 4.88
CA VAL A 43 11.27 -3.79 5.58
C VAL A 43 12.37 -4.86 5.67
N ASN A 44 12.02 -6.07 6.11
CA ASN A 44 12.98 -7.17 6.21
C ASN A 44 13.53 -7.62 4.85
N GLY A 45 12.70 -7.62 3.81
CA GLY A 45 13.10 -7.91 2.44
C GLY A 45 14.14 -6.92 1.94
N TYR A 46 13.85 -5.62 2.02
CA TYR A 46 14.79 -4.58 1.59
C TYR A 46 16.06 -4.54 2.45
N ARG A 47 15.98 -4.77 3.76
CA ARG A 47 17.16 -4.93 4.63
C ARG A 47 18.04 -6.11 4.24
N THR A 48 17.45 -7.19 3.72
CA THR A 48 18.21 -8.33 3.22
C THR A 48 18.89 -7.99 1.91
N ILE A 49 18.16 -7.34 0.98
CA ILE A 49 18.68 -6.87 -0.30
C ILE A 49 19.83 -5.87 -0.10
N LEU A 50 19.71 -4.96 0.87
CA LEU A 50 20.73 -3.97 1.23
C LEU A 50 22.10 -4.58 1.54
N LYS A 51 22.14 -5.80 2.09
CA LYS A 51 23.39 -6.51 2.39
C LYS A 51 24.16 -6.92 1.13
N GLY A 52 23.48 -6.99 -0.03
CA GLY A 52 24.07 -7.33 -1.32
C GLY A 52 24.60 -6.13 -2.10
N PHE A 53 24.31 -4.90 -1.65
CA PHE A 53 24.77 -3.68 -2.29
C PHE A 53 25.95 -3.05 -1.54
N GLU A 54 26.85 -2.44 -2.29
CA GLU A 54 27.88 -1.58 -1.71
C GLU A 54 27.21 -0.42 -0.94
N PRO A 55 27.64 -0.14 0.31
CA PRO A 55 27.12 0.99 1.06
C PRO A 55 27.22 2.29 0.27
N MET A 56 26.16 3.10 0.31
CA MET A 56 26.07 4.38 -0.40
C MET A 56 26.09 4.30 -1.94
N SER A 57 25.98 3.11 -2.54
CA SER A 57 25.65 3.01 -3.96
C SER A 57 24.22 3.52 -4.23
N ASP A 58 23.92 3.85 -5.49
CA ASP A 58 22.57 4.31 -5.88
C ASP A 58 21.49 3.27 -5.54
N ASP A 59 21.78 1.99 -5.79
CA ASP A 59 20.87 0.88 -5.46
C ASP A 59 20.70 0.71 -3.93
N TRP A 60 21.77 0.90 -3.17
CA TRP A 60 21.72 0.91 -1.71
C TRP A 60 20.86 2.07 -1.20
N ALA A 61 21.06 3.28 -1.73
CA ALA A 61 20.29 4.47 -1.36
C ALA A 61 18.80 4.30 -1.68
N ALA A 62 18.47 3.76 -2.86
CA ALA A 62 17.11 3.46 -3.25
C ALA A 62 16.46 2.44 -2.29
N CYS A 63 17.15 1.34 -2.00
CA CYS A 63 16.64 0.33 -1.05
C CYS A 63 16.46 0.90 0.36
N MET A 64 17.37 1.77 0.81
CA MET A 64 17.27 2.43 2.10
C MET A 64 16.07 3.38 2.16
N GLU A 65 15.80 4.12 1.09
CA GLU A 65 14.63 4.99 1.01
C GLU A 65 13.33 4.18 1.16
N TYR A 66 13.25 3.02 0.51
CA TYR A 66 12.12 2.11 0.68
C TYR A 66 11.99 1.61 2.12
N VAL A 67 13.08 1.20 2.76
CA VAL A 67 13.07 0.79 4.18
C VAL A 67 12.52 1.91 5.07
N LEU A 68 13.08 3.12 4.97
CA LEU A 68 12.66 4.26 5.77
C LEU A 68 11.19 4.62 5.54
N ARG A 69 10.72 4.51 4.29
CA ARG A 69 9.32 4.75 3.94
C ARG A 69 8.39 3.74 4.62
N TYR A 70 8.70 2.45 4.56
CA TYR A 70 7.87 1.43 5.18
C TYR A 70 7.94 1.46 6.71
N GLU A 71 9.08 1.83 7.29
CA GLU A 71 9.22 2.05 8.73
C GLU A 71 8.35 3.21 9.22
N ARG A 72 8.33 4.32 8.46
CA ARG A 72 7.42 5.44 8.75
C ARG A 72 5.95 5.01 8.66
N ASP A 73 5.59 4.25 7.62
CA ASP A 73 4.22 3.76 7.46
C ASP A 73 3.83 2.79 8.60
N LEU A 74 4.77 2.01 9.14
CA LEU A 74 4.57 1.20 10.36
C LEU A 74 4.36 2.06 11.61
N GLU A 75 5.17 3.09 11.79
CA GLU A 75 5.04 4.02 12.92
C GLU A 75 3.68 4.72 12.91
N ILE A 76 3.22 5.16 11.73
CA ILE A 76 1.88 5.71 11.52
C ILE A 76 0.82 4.65 11.88
N LEU A 77 1.01 3.40 11.46
CA LEU A 77 0.08 2.32 11.78
C LEU A 77 -0.04 2.11 13.29
N GLU A 78 1.06 2.19 14.04
CA GLU A 78 1.08 1.92 15.48
C GLU A 78 0.61 3.11 16.32
N SER A 79 1.05 4.33 15.97
CA SER A 79 0.91 5.52 16.82
C SER A 79 0.13 6.67 16.18
N GLY A 80 -0.13 6.62 14.87
CA GLY A 80 -0.81 7.68 14.13
C GLY A 80 -2.29 7.85 14.48
N THR A 81 -2.87 8.92 13.95
CA THR A 81 -4.31 9.20 14.06
C THR A 81 -5.16 8.17 13.30
N HIS A 82 -6.47 8.17 13.53
CA HIS A 82 -7.37 7.26 12.80
C HIS A 82 -7.29 7.44 11.27
N GLU A 83 -7.27 8.69 10.80
CA GLU A 83 -7.22 8.99 9.36
C GLU A 83 -5.87 8.63 8.74
N GLU A 84 -4.77 8.84 9.45
CA GLU A 84 -3.44 8.44 8.94
C GLU A 84 -3.31 6.92 8.86
N ARG A 85 -3.75 6.20 9.91
CA ARG A 85 -3.80 4.72 9.89
C ARG A 85 -4.66 4.20 8.75
N LYS A 86 -5.82 4.82 8.54
CA LYS A 86 -6.70 4.49 7.43
C LYS A 86 -6.00 4.73 6.08
N GLY A 87 -5.27 5.83 5.92
CA GLY A 87 -4.49 6.11 4.71
C GLY A 87 -3.43 5.03 4.43
N VAL A 88 -2.70 4.58 5.45
CA VAL A 88 -1.73 3.48 5.32
C VAL A 88 -2.45 2.17 4.98
N ILE A 89 -3.55 1.85 5.65
CA ILE A 89 -4.36 0.65 5.37
C ILE A 89 -4.97 0.72 3.96
N GLU A 90 -5.37 1.87 3.44
CA GLU A 90 -5.87 1.99 2.06
C GLU A 90 -4.75 1.84 1.02
N LYS A 91 -3.53 2.26 1.36
CA LYS A 91 -2.35 2.15 0.50
C LYS A 91 -1.88 0.70 0.34
N TYR A 92 -2.00 -0.12 1.39
CA TYR A 92 -1.43 -1.48 1.44
C TYR A 92 -2.45 -2.59 1.64
N GLY A 93 -3.60 -2.29 2.22
CA GLY A 93 -4.69 -3.22 2.48
C GLY A 93 -5.41 -3.61 1.21
N ARG A 94 -5.47 -4.92 0.95
CA ARG A 94 -6.36 -5.54 -0.04
C ARG A 94 -7.61 -6.06 0.64
#